data_AF-M5T052-F1
#
_entry.id   AF-M5T052-F1
#
_cell.length_a   1.000
_cell.length_b   1.000
_cell.length_c   1.000
_cell.angle_alpha   90.00
_cell.angle_beta   90.00
_cell.angle_gamma   90.00
#
_symmetry.space_group_name_H-M   'P 1'
#
loop_
_entity.id
_entity.type
_entity.pdbx_description
1 polymer ?
#
loop_
_entity_poly.entity_id
_entity_poly.type
_entity_poly.pdbx_seq_one_letter_code
_entity_poly.pdbx_strand_id
1 'polypeptide(L)'
;MNRCFLNQVLRVYVLVVAVACFGTSSLFATAHETETWSPGRTLTWAEPGQSGEIGEASNWIENGAPATQAPDRDCDIVLPAADEKYTVTGGRNHQVRHVTIEKNARLKGGHRNEVEIWGNVDVRPEGMIRYVSVVGGKHTYFRVEGSEFPTPENGQAFQHPSRRLPEEQLSRAQVSHKFQVCKYGTASVEFYGNLGVSDEVMLQHGKMIVSGDFRFSGVTNKGALEIYDGGILEIQTGGRVGPFMPENNKNVYNINVYRNGVIQAGSPERPLTGDAYLLLGFGNNETLGHTGLYTAVGSMMRVYSSDPTQARLVVSATASVADFRDGLGELVGNPDVMASGKDGIAMQFGGDVQLDGVHFDYVSEGGIATADVNTQKGWKHVTFGTHNAGPEDSLFSKLAVDPNSYYHARNDQQSEWGLTETAMASMRSYLEQSDPFHLRTLPENTELKSVGDGRKAIQTPVAVVFEEPILVSIKTSVPGARIRYTTDGTEPTKTSPAYEGPIRLSTTTKLMMKAYKTGVGFSPTTSTTYVFK
;
A
#
# COMPACT_ATOMS: atom_id res chain seq x y z
N MET A 1 23.48 -48.35 42.28
CA MET A 1 22.66 -47.15 42.56
C MET A 1 22.96 -46.11 41.47
N ASN A 2 21.98 -45.93 40.56
CA ASN A 2 21.58 -44.76 39.72
C ASN A 2 22.61 -43.65 39.42
N ARG A 3 22.97 -43.38 38.14
CA ARG A 3 22.34 -42.45 37.14
C ARG A 3 22.47 -40.96 37.57
N CYS A 4 22.78 -39.91 36.78
CA CYS A 4 22.93 -39.63 35.34
C CYS A 4 23.23 -38.10 35.17
N PHE A 5 23.69 -37.68 33.97
CA PHE A 5 23.72 -36.31 33.35
C PHE A 5 24.60 -35.21 33.97
N LEU A 6 25.59 -34.57 33.34
CA LEU A 6 25.96 -34.03 32.00
C LEU A 6 25.97 -32.47 32.02
N ASN A 7 27.08 -31.96 31.50
CA ASN A 7 27.61 -30.59 31.43
C ASN A 7 26.93 -29.66 30.39
N GLN A 8 27.29 -28.37 30.50
CA GLN A 8 27.37 -27.30 29.47
C GLN A 8 26.13 -26.43 29.14
N VAL A 9 26.25 -25.13 29.43
CA VAL A 9 25.49 -24.05 28.79
C VAL A 9 26.46 -23.26 27.91
N LEU A 10 26.35 -23.47 26.59
CA LEU A 10 27.13 -22.85 25.54
C LEU A 10 26.27 -21.78 24.85
N ARG A 11 26.87 -20.62 24.53
CA ARG A 11 26.31 -19.58 23.66
C ARG A 11 25.84 -20.18 22.34
N VAL A 12 24.58 -19.99 21.96
CA VAL A 12 24.07 -20.35 20.63
C VAL A 12 23.96 -19.08 19.80
N TYR A 13 24.94 -18.91 18.90
CA TYR A 13 24.75 -18.19 17.64
C TYR A 13 23.93 -19.10 16.73
N VAL A 14 22.78 -18.64 16.25
CA VAL A 14 22.02 -19.34 15.20
C VAL A 14 22.68 -19.01 13.86
N LEU A 15 23.51 -19.93 13.37
CA LEU A 15 24.02 -19.97 12.00
C LEU A 15 23.09 -20.88 11.20
N VAL A 16 22.31 -20.31 10.28
CA VAL A 16 21.53 -21.07 9.30
C VAL A 16 22.48 -21.55 8.21
N VAL A 17 22.74 -22.86 8.13
CA VAL A 17 23.43 -23.47 7.00
C VAL A 17 22.38 -23.99 6.02
N ALA A 18 22.20 -23.25 4.92
CA ALA A 18 21.46 -23.72 3.76
C ALA A 18 22.29 -24.76 3.00
N VAL A 19 21.73 -25.95 2.78
CA VAL A 19 22.27 -26.92 1.81
C VAL A 19 21.84 -26.44 0.42
N ALA A 20 22.81 -25.95 -0.36
CA ALA A 20 22.61 -25.45 -1.70
C ALA A 20 22.46 -26.61 -2.71
N CYS A 21 21.28 -26.74 -3.29
CA CYS A 21 21.14 -27.29 -4.65
C CYS A 21 21.21 -26.11 -5.63
N PHE A 22 22.19 -26.14 -6.53
CA PHE A 22 22.46 -25.08 -7.50
C PHE A 22 21.34 -24.99 -8.56
N GLY A 23 20.43 -24.04 -8.36
CA GLY A 23 19.80 -23.28 -9.44
C GLY A 23 20.09 -21.81 -9.15
N THR A 24 20.87 -21.15 -10.00
CA THR A 24 21.21 -19.73 -9.83
C THR A 24 20.03 -18.87 -10.26
N SER A 25 19.01 -18.76 -9.42
CA SER A 25 18.24 -17.51 -9.32
C SER A 25 18.89 -16.69 -8.22
N SER A 26 19.49 -15.56 -8.59
CA SER A 26 19.83 -14.54 -7.59
C SER A 26 18.52 -14.04 -7.00
N LEU A 27 18.09 -14.63 -5.88
CA LEU A 27 17.02 -14.09 -5.06
C LEU A 27 17.51 -12.73 -4.56
N PHE A 28 17.01 -11.65 -5.16
CA PHE A 28 17.22 -10.32 -4.62
C PHE A 28 16.52 -10.28 -3.25
N ALA A 29 17.30 -10.05 -2.19
CA ALA A 29 16.74 -9.82 -0.86
C ALA A 29 15.78 -8.64 -0.93
N THR A 30 14.63 -8.77 -0.29
CA THR A 30 13.62 -7.71 -0.24
C THR A 30 14.14 -6.50 0.54
N ALA A 31 13.53 -5.33 0.32
CA ALA A 31 14.02 -4.09 0.94
C ALA A 31 14.02 -4.16 2.48
N HIS A 32 13.04 -4.83 3.08
CA HIS A 32 12.96 -4.97 4.54
C HIS A 32 13.97 -5.98 5.11
N GLU A 33 14.44 -6.97 4.33
CA GLU A 33 15.46 -7.93 4.75
C GLU A 33 16.86 -7.30 4.86
N THR A 34 17.09 -6.21 4.12
CA THR A 34 18.35 -5.46 4.16
C THR A 34 18.29 -4.19 5.01
N GLU A 35 17.09 -3.87 5.54
CA GLU A 35 16.88 -2.71 6.40
C GLU A 35 17.55 -2.90 7.76
N THR A 36 18.15 -1.83 8.27
CA THR A 36 18.82 -1.85 9.57
C THR A 36 18.09 -0.98 10.59
N TRP A 37 17.89 -1.55 11.77
CA TRP A 37 17.24 -0.89 12.90
C TRP A 37 18.24 -0.70 14.04
N SER A 38 18.27 0.50 14.61
CA SER A 38 19.02 0.74 15.84
C SER A 38 18.52 -0.20 16.94
N PRO A 39 19.35 -0.62 17.91
CA PRO A 39 18.85 -1.35 19.07
C PRO A 39 17.72 -0.57 19.74
N GLY A 40 16.62 -1.26 20.06
CA GLY A 40 15.47 -0.70 20.76
C GLY A 40 15.20 -1.49 22.04
N ARG A 41 14.24 -1.01 22.84
CA ARG A 41 13.77 -1.75 24.01
C ARG A 41 12.94 -2.93 23.54
N THR A 42 12.97 -4.03 24.28
CA THR A 42 12.07 -5.18 24.01
C THR A 42 11.22 -5.42 25.25
N LEU A 43 9.91 -5.32 25.06
CA LEU A 43 8.92 -5.50 26.11
C LEU A 43 8.09 -6.75 25.80
N THR A 44 8.07 -7.68 26.73
CA THR A 44 7.26 -8.91 26.64
C THR A 44 6.04 -8.78 27.54
N TRP A 45 4.86 -9.15 27.07
CA TRP A 45 3.65 -9.13 27.91
C TRP A 45 3.85 -9.99 29.17
N ALA A 46 3.56 -9.43 30.34
CA ALA A 46 3.92 -10.03 31.62
C ALA A 46 3.07 -11.25 31.99
N GLU A 47 1.79 -11.23 31.62
CA GLU A 47 0.80 -12.23 32.02
C GLU A 47 0.08 -12.82 30.79
N PRO A 48 0.72 -13.70 30.00
CA PRO A 48 0.05 -14.38 28.89
C PRO A 48 -1.22 -15.12 29.35
N GLY A 49 -2.32 -14.95 28.63
CA GLY A 49 -3.64 -15.45 29.03
C GLY A 49 -4.48 -14.42 29.81
N GLN A 50 -3.89 -13.29 30.23
CA GLN A 50 -4.62 -12.18 30.85
C GLN A 50 -4.65 -10.96 29.92
N SER A 51 -5.86 -10.43 29.70
CA SER A 51 -6.05 -9.23 28.88
C SER A 51 -5.71 -7.96 29.65
N GLY A 52 -5.30 -6.91 28.94
CA GLY A 52 -4.97 -5.63 29.55
C GLY A 52 -4.73 -4.52 28.53
N GLU A 53 -4.27 -3.38 29.02
CA GLU A 53 -4.00 -2.19 28.20
C GLU A 53 -2.50 -2.08 27.89
N ILE A 54 -2.19 -1.72 26.65
CA ILE A 54 -0.81 -1.53 26.15
C ILE A 54 -0.06 -0.43 26.91
N GLY A 55 -0.77 0.62 27.36
CA GLY A 55 -0.19 1.80 27.98
C GLY A 55 0.21 1.62 29.45
N GLU A 56 -0.12 0.49 30.07
CA GLU A 56 0.20 0.22 31.48
C GLU A 56 1.56 -0.47 31.59
N ALA A 57 2.58 0.24 32.08
CA ALA A 57 3.95 -0.25 32.16
C ALA A 57 4.07 -1.58 32.95
N SER A 58 3.26 -1.74 34.01
CA SER A 58 3.26 -2.96 34.83
C SER A 58 2.80 -4.22 34.11
N ASN A 59 2.16 -4.08 32.94
CA ASN A 59 1.76 -5.23 32.11
C ASN A 59 2.91 -5.78 31.26
N TRP A 60 4.12 -5.21 31.36
CA TRP A 60 5.26 -5.56 30.53
C TRP A 60 6.45 -6.00 31.37
N ILE A 61 7.25 -6.90 30.80
CA ILE A 61 8.55 -7.32 31.28
C ILE A 61 9.62 -6.76 30.36
N GLU A 62 10.62 -6.12 30.94
CA GLU A 62 11.81 -5.62 30.27
C GLU A 62 13.04 -6.19 30.99
N ASN A 63 13.92 -6.89 30.25
CA ASN A 63 15.12 -7.51 30.82
C ASN A 63 14.86 -8.44 32.03
N GLY A 64 13.72 -9.14 32.03
CA GLY A 64 13.34 -10.09 33.09
C GLY A 64 12.75 -9.46 34.36
N ALA A 65 12.48 -8.16 34.36
CA ALA A 65 11.80 -7.45 35.45
C ALA A 65 10.59 -6.65 34.93
N PRO A 66 9.63 -6.28 35.80
CA PRO A 66 8.54 -5.39 35.42
C PRO A 66 9.05 -4.09 34.79
N ALA A 67 8.48 -3.70 33.65
CA ALA A 67 8.86 -2.48 32.98
C ALA A 67 8.42 -1.25 33.78
N THR A 68 9.24 -0.20 33.76
CA THR A 68 8.94 1.07 34.44
C THR A 68 8.31 2.10 33.51
N GLN A 69 8.35 1.84 32.20
CA GLN A 69 7.79 2.68 31.16
C GLN A 69 7.02 1.80 30.17
N ALA A 70 5.86 2.29 29.74
CA ALA A 70 5.05 1.66 28.71
C ALA A 70 5.81 1.59 27.36
N PRO A 71 5.32 0.78 26.40
CA PRO A 71 5.82 0.79 25.04
C PRO A 71 5.71 2.18 24.40
N ASP A 72 6.74 2.54 23.65
CA ASP A 72 6.80 3.72 22.79
C ASP A 72 7.24 3.31 21.38
N ARG A 73 7.36 4.28 20.47
CA ARG A 73 7.70 4.04 19.05
C ARG A 73 9.04 3.34 18.82
N ASP A 74 9.91 3.29 19.82
CA ASP A 74 11.24 2.66 19.76
C ASP A 74 11.26 1.29 20.49
N CYS A 75 10.11 0.85 21.02
CA CYS A 75 9.92 -0.43 21.70
C CYS A 75 9.41 -1.52 20.76
N ASP A 76 10.09 -2.67 20.76
CA ASP A 76 9.57 -3.92 20.25
C ASP A 76 8.67 -4.57 21.29
N ILE A 77 7.48 -5.01 20.88
CA ILE A 77 6.57 -5.74 21.75
C ILE A 77 6.43 -7.19 21.33
N VAL A 78 6.44 -8.09 22.31
CA VAL A 78 6.18 -9.51 22.14
C VAL A 78 4.97 -9.88 22.98
N LEU A 79 3.95 -10.45 22.35
CA LEU A 79 2.80 -11.06 23.01
C LEU A 79 2.99 -12.59 22.99
N PRO A 80 3.42 -13.23 24.09
CA PRO A 80 3.75 -14.65 24.12
C PRO A 80 2.56 -15.58 23.91
N ALA A 81 2.86 -16.83 23.57
CA ALA A 81 1.83 -17.87 23.46
C ALA A 81 1.17 -18.10 24.83
N ALA A 82 -0.12 -18.41 24.81
CA ALA A 82 -0.86 -18.78 26.02
C ALA A 82 -1.86 -19.91 25.70
N ASP A 83 -2.28 -20.64 26.74
CA ASP A 83 -3.36 -21.62 26.62
C ASP A 83 -4.72 -20.91 26.43
N GLU A 84 -4.92 -19.81 27.16
CA GLU A 84 -6.13 -18.98 27.09
C GLU A 84 -5.95 -17.79 26.14
N LYS A 85 -7.04 -17.41 25.46
CA LYS A 85 -7.06 -16.20 24.62
C LYS A 85 -6.96 -14.94 25.47
N TYR A 86 -6.12 -14.01 25.04
CA TYR A 86 -6.00 -12.71 25.70
C TYR A 86 -5.81 -11.58 24.71
N THR A 87 -6.19 -10.37 25.13
CA THR A 87 -6.15 -9.17 24.30
C THR A 87 -5.40 -8.05 24.99
N VAL A 88 -4.40 -7.54 24.29
CA VAL A 88 -3.74 -6.27 24.59
C VAL A 88 -4.45 -5.18 23.78
N THR A 89 -5.15 -4.31 24.49
CA THR A 89 -5.93 -3.22 23.89
C THR A 89 -5.09 -1.94 23.85
N GLY A 90 -5.26 -1.16 22.80
CA GLY A 90 -4.57 0.11 22.63
C GLY A 90 -5.35 1.13 21.81
N GLY A 91 -4.65 2.18 21.40
CA GLY A 91 -5.24 3.34 20.74
C GLY A 91 -4.18 4.14 19.97
N ARG A 92 -4.60 5.24 19.32
CA ARG A 92 -3.73 6.05 18.44
C ARG A 92 -2.53 6.70 19.10
N ASN A 93 -2.58 6.87 20.42
CA ASN A 93 -1.47 7.43 21.18
C ASN A 93 -0.46 6.36 21.60
N HIS A 94 -0.77 5.08 21.38
CA HIS A 94 0.12 3.97 21.66
C HIS A 94 0.84 3.59 20.37
N GLN A 95 2.14 3.89 20.35
CA GLN A 95 3.04 3.63 19.23
C GLN A 95 4.01 2.53 19.63
N VAL A 96 4.32 1.64 18.70
CA VAL A 96 5.31 0.57 18.89
C VAL A 96 6.16 0.40 17.64
N ARG A 97 7.37 -0.15 17.82
CA ARG A 97 8.30 -0.42 16.73
C ARG A 97 7.98 -1.73 16.04
N HIS A 98 8.45 -2.86 16.56
CA HIS A 98 8.15 -4.19 16.04
C HIS A 98 7.08 -4.87 16.90
N VAL A 99 6.26 -5.71 16.27
CA VAL A 99 5.20 -6.46 16.94
C VAL A 99 5.32 -7.93 16.58
N THR A 100 5.47 -8.77 17.61
CA THR A 100 5.34 -10.22 17.50
C THR A 100 4.14 -10.69 18.30
N ILE A 101 3.22 -11.42 17.67
CA ILE A 101 2.01 -11.96 18.28
C ILE A 101 2.00 -13.47 18.11
N GLU A 102 2.09 -14.17 19.23
CA GLU A 102 2.06 -15.63 19.27
C GLU A 102 0.62 -16.17 19.41
N LYS A 103 0.50 -17.50 19.46
CA LYS A 103 -0.76 -18.23 19.65
C LYS A 103 -1.63 -17.63 20.76
N ASN A 104 -2.93 -17.49 20.49
CA ASN A 104 -3.96 -17.01 21.42
C ASN A 104 -3.80 -15.56 21.89
N ALA A 105 -2.73 -14.87 21.50
CA ALA A 105 -2.55 -13.46 21.77
C ALA A 105 -3.26 -12.59 20.72
N ARG A 106 -3.74 -11.42 21.15
CA ARG A 106 -4.32 -10.41 20.28
C ARG A 106 -3.83 -9.01 20.59
N LEU A 107 -3.33 -8.29 19.59
CA LEU A 107 -3.21 -6.83 19.63
C LEU A 107 -4.43 -6.19 18.98
N LYS A 108 -5.09 -5.27 19.69
CA LYS A 108 -6.33 -4.65 19.22
C LYS A 108 -6.40 -3.15 19.52
N GLY A 109 -6.50 -2.33 18.48
CA GLY A 109 -6.91 -0.93 18.62
C GLY A 109 -8.43 -0.73 18.61
N GLY A 110 -8.87 0.50 18.35
CA GLY A 110 -10.28 0.87 18.20
C GLY A 110 -10.62 1.46 16.83
N HIS A 111 -11.91 1.53 16.51
CA HIS A 111 -12.40 2.21 15.32
C HIS A 111 -12.05 3.71 15.36
N ARG A 112 -11.27 4.21 14.40
CA ARG A 112 -10.69 5.56 14.39
C ARG A 112 -9.74 5.82 15.55
N ASN A 113 -9.26 4.76 16.20
CA ASN A 113 -8.34 4.81 17.33
C ASN A 113 -7.36 3.63 17.21
N GLU A 114 -6.74 3.51 16.05
CA GLU A 114 -5.88 2.39 15.69
C GLU A 114 -4.54 2.45 16.44
N VAL A 115 -3.97 1.30 16.85
CA VAL A 115 -2.58 1.25 17.35
C VAL A 115 -1.63 1.52 16.18
N GLU A 116 -0.59 2.33 16.40
CA GLU A 116 0.35 2.71 15.34
C GLU A 116 1.65 1.89 15.43
N ILE A 117 1.99 1.21 14.35
CA ILE A 117 3.16 0.32 14.26
C ILE A 117 4.17 0.89 13.26
N TRP A 118 5.42 1.01 13.69
CA TRP A 118 6.48 1.68 12.93
C TRP A 118 7.36 0.72 12.12
N GLY A 119 7.48 -0.52 12.57
CA GLY A 119 8.34 -1.55 11.98
C GLY A 119 7.59 -2.85 11.73
N ASN A 120 8.34 -3.96 11.74
CA ASN A 120 7.87 -5.29 11.35
C ASN A 120 6.70 -5.80 12.20
N VAL A 121 5.73 -6.43 11.55
CA VAL A 121 4.61 -7.13 12.18
C VAL A 121 4.67 -8.60 11.82
N ASP A 122 4.76 -9.44 12.84
CA ASP A 122 4.78 -10.90 12.72
C ASP A 122 3.69 -11.51 13.60
N VAL A 123 2.59 -11.95 12.97
CA VAL A 123 1.49 -12.65 13.64
C VAL A 123 1.58 -14.13 13.30
N ARG A 124 1.96 -14.93 14.29
CA ARG A 124 2.11 -16.39 14.18
C ARG A 124 0.75 -17.10 14.06
N PRO A 125 0.74 -18.40 13.70
CA PRO A 125 -0.49 -19.20 13.72
C PRO A 125 -1.28 -19.03 15.03
N GLU A 126 -2.60 -18.93 14.92
CA GLU A 126 -3.54 -18.69 16.04
C GLU A 126 -3.43 -17.31 16.74
N GLY A 127 -2.45 -16.47 16.40
CA GLY A 127 -2.40 -15.06 16.80
C GLY A 127 -3.37 -14.19 15.98
N MET A 128 -3.75 -13.02 16.53
CA MET A 128 -4.60 -12.06 15.84
C MET A 128 -4.16 -10.60 16.03
N ILE A 129 -4.33 -9.78 14.99
CA ILE A 129 -4.11 -8.33 15.03
C ILE A 129 -5.32 -7.61 14.47
N ARG A 130 -5.72 -6.48 15.07
CA ARG A 130 -6.90 -5.74 14.60
C ARG A 130 -6.86 -4.26 14.92
N TYR A 131 -7.41 -3.42 14.04
CA TYR A 131 -7.47 -1.97 14.20
C TYR A 131 -6.08 -1.38 14.44
N VAL A 132 -5.19 -1.62 13.49
CA VAL A 132 -3.83 -1.09 13.50
C VAL A 132 -3.59 -0.22 12.27
N SER A 133 -2.58 0.63 12.34
CA SER A 133 -2.04 1.34 11.20
C SER A 133 -0.54 1.11 11.12
N VAL A 134 0.00 1.08 9.90
CA VAL A 134 1.43 0.86 9.67
C VAL A 134 2.01 2.12 9.05
N VAL A 135 3.05 2.64 9.70
CA VAL A 135 3.63 3.92 9.35
C VAL A 135 4.41 3.87 8.05
N GLY A 136 5.29 2.88 7.88
CA GLY A 136 6.21 2.80 6.72
C GLY A 136 7.37 3.81 6.76
N GLY A 137 7.87 4.16 7.95
CA GLY A 137 8.97 5.12 8.11
C GLY A 137 10.36 4.54 7.76
N LYS A 138 10.42 3.21 7.71
CA LYS A 138 11.54 2.37 7.26
C LYS A 138 11.00 1.14 6.54
N HIS A 139 11.83 0.45 5.77
CA HIS A 139 11.39 -0.74 5.05
C HIS A 139 11.02 -1.84 6.06
N THR A 140 9.78 -2.28 5.98
CA THR A 140 9.17 -3.19 6.95
C THR A 140 8.30 -4.22 6.25
N TYR A 141 7.95 -5.29 6.96
CA TYR A 141 6.94 -6.25 6.51
C TYR A 141 5.75 -6.33 7.48
N PHE A 142 4.62 -6.77 6.95
CA PHE A 142 3.42 -7.11 7.69
C PHE A 142 2.97 -8.51 7.29
N ARG A 143 2.99 -9.44 8.25
CA ARG A 143 2.68 -10.85 8.01
C ARG A 143 1.68 -11.37 9.02
N VAL A 144 0.66 -12.08 8.51
CA VAL A 144 -0.20 -12.95 9.30
C VAL A 144 -0.08 -14.37 8.75
N GLU A 145 0.61 -15.22 9.48
CA GLU A 145 0.95 -16.57 9.03
C GLU A 145 -0.27 -17.49 9.02
N GLY A 146 -0.52 -18.12 7.88
CA GLY A 146 -1.67 -19.01 7.69
C GLY A 146 -3.02 -18.30 7.88
N SER A 147 -3.13 -17.02 7.51
CA SER A 147 -4.44 -16.38 7.43
C SER A 147 -5.23 -16.92 6.24
N GLU A 148 -6.53 -17.09 6.44
CA GLU A 148 -7.48 -17.52 5.42
C GLU A 148 -8.62 -16.52 5.37
N PHE A 149 -9.17 -16.31 4.17
CA PHE A 149 -10.38 -15.52 4.03
C PHE A 149 -11.60 -16.29 4.57
N PRO A 150 -12.66 -15.57 4.98
CA PRO A 150 -13.95 -16.16 5.35
C PRO A 150 -14.44 -17.20 4.35
N THR A 151 -14.85 -18.37 4.87
CA THR A 151 -15.59 -19.39 4.12
C THR A 151 -16.66 -20.00 5.02
N PRO A 152 -17.70 -20.64 4.45
CA PRO A 152 -18.68 -21.38 5.24
C PRO A 152 -18.05 -22.48 6.09
N GLU A 153 -16.95 -23.08 5.63
CA GLU A 153 -16.25 -24.18 6.29
C GLU A 153 -15.44 -23.72 7.51
N ASN A 154 -14.81 -22.53 7.45
CA ASN A 154 -14.04 -22.01 8.58
C ASN A 154 -14.91 -21.19 9.56
N GLY A 155 -16.14 -20.83 9.18
CA GLY A 155 -17.10 -20.12 10.03
C GLY A 155 -16.65 -18.71 10.44
N GLN A 156 -15.63 -18.17 9.78
CA GLN A 156 -15.11 -16.83 10.05
C GLN A 156 -15.84 -15.79 9.22
N ALA A 157 -15.86 -14.55 9.70
CA ALA A 157 -16.36 -13.39 8.98
C ALA A 157 -15.63 -12.12 9.41
N PHE A 158 -15.68 -11.12 8.53
CA PHE A 158 -15.19 -9.79 8.78
C PHE A 158 -16.25 -9.02 9.55
N GLN A 159 -15.85 -8.37 10.65
CA GLN A 159 -16.73 -7.49 11.39
C GLN A 159 -16.59 -6.03 10.91
N HIS A 160 -17.72 -5.33 10.87
CA HIS A 160 -17.80 -3.90 10.62
C HIS A 160 -18.27 -3.18 11.91
N PRO A 161 -17.90 -1.92 12.17
CA PRO A 161 -18.32 -1.22 13.40
C PRO A 161 -19.83 -1.22 13.66
N SER A 162 -20.66 -1.30 12.63
CA SER A 162 -22.12 -1.40 12.75
C SER A 162 -22.65 -2.82 13.01
N ARG A 163 -21.81 -3.86 12.91
CA ARG A 163 -22.19 -5.27 13.10
C ARG A 163 -21.11 -5.99 13.90
N ARG A 164 -21.37 -6.24 15.18
CA ARG A 164 -20.46 -7.00 16.04
C ARG A 164 -20.63 -8.49 15.79
N LEU A 165 -19.51 -9.21 15.78
CA LEU A 165 -19.46 -10.66 15.68
C LEU A 165 -18.94 -11.26 16.99
N PRO A 166 -19.33 -12.49 17.33
CA PRO A 166 -18.68 -13.29 18.36
C PRO A 166 -17.18 -13.46 18.07
N GLU A 167 -16.39 -13.70 19.11
CA GLU A 167 -14.93 -13.76 19.02
C GLU A 167 -14.44 -14.92 18.15
N GLU A 168 -15.11 -16.06 18.26
CA GLU A 168 -14.85 -17.28 17.50
C GLU A 168 -15.10 -17.13 16.00
N GLN A 169 -15.90 -16.14 15.59
CA GLN A 169 -16.19 -15.84 14.18
C GLN A 169 -15.23 -14.80 13.60
N LEU A 170 -14.34 -14.20 14.40
CA LEU A 170 -13.46 -13.15 13.89
C LEU A 170 -12.38 -13.73 12.97
N SER A 171 -12.36 -13.26 11.71
CA SER A 171 -11.32 -13.66 10.78
C SER A 171 -9.96 -13.06 11.14
N ARG A 172 -8.92 -13.91 11.11
CA ARG A 172 -7.51 -13.50 11.27
C ARG A 172 -6.99 -12.70 10.08
N ALA A 173 -7.61 -12.85 8.91
CA ALA A 173 -7.28 -12.04 7.74
C ALA A 173 -7.69 -10.57 7.91
N GLN A 174 -8.66 -10.27 8.79
CA GLN A 174 -9.14 -8.89 8.97
C GLN A 174 -8.21 -8.05 9.85
N VAL A 175 -7.39 -7.21 9.23
CA VAL A 175 -6.44 -6.34 9.97
C VAL A 175 -7.07 -5.05 10.48
N SER A 176 -8.10 -4.53 9.80
CA SER A 176 -8.78 -3.31 10.24
C SER A 176 -10.19 -3.14 9.64
N HIS A 177 -10.87 -2.09 10.11
CA HIS A 177 -12.04 -1.51 9.45
C HIS A 177 -11.62 -0.51 8.38
N LYS A 178 -10.90 0.54 8.78
CA LYS A 178 -10.17 1.43 7.88
C LYS A 178 -8.69 1.26 8.13
N PHE A 179 -7.90 1.11 7.08
CA PHE A 179 -6.49 0.79 7.21
C PHE A 179 -5.64 1.89 6.60
N GLN A 180 -4.84 2.53 7.45
CA GLN A 180 -3.86 3.52 7.01
C GLN A 180 -2.50 2.85 6.94
N VAL A 181 -1.86 2.98 5.78
CA VAL A 181 -0.57 2.37 5.47
C VAL A 181 0.35 3.40 4.83
N CYS A 182 1.64 3.31 5.14
CA CYS A 182 2.65 4.24 4.65
C CYS A 182 2.25 5.70 4.92
N LYS A 183 1.80 5.96 6.15
CA LYS A 183 1.27 7.26 6.61
C LYS A 183 2.24 8.41 6.38
N TYR A 184 3.54 8.15 6.49
CA TYR A 184 4.59 9.11 6.20
C TYR A 184 5.90 8.40 5.83
N GLY A 185 6.82 9.17 5.28
CA GLY A 185 8.07 8.64 4.74
C GLY A 185 7.89 8.06 3.35
N THR A 186 8.96 7.45 2.85
CA THR A 186 9.07 6.94 1.47
C THR A 186 9.46 5.47 1.43
N ALA A 187 9.57 4.84 2.61
CA ALA A 187 9.94 3.45 2.71
C ALA A 187 8.75 2.54 2.37
N SER A 188 9.03 1.23 2.35
CA SER A 188 8.05 0.22 1.94
C SER A 188 7.49 -0.57 3.11
N VAL A 189 6.21 -0.93 3.02
CA VAL A 189 5.58 -1.96 3.85
C VAL A 189 5.21 -3.12 2.93
N GLU A 190 5.83 -4.29 3.13
CA GLU A 190 5.54 -5.48 2.34
C GLU A 190 4.58 -6.43 3.05
N PHE A 191 3.46 -6.73 2.42
CA PHE A 191 2.36 -7.52 2.96
C PHE A 191 2.43 -8.97 2.50
N TYR A 192 2.37 -9.88 3.48
CA TYR A 192 2.40 -11.33 3.29
C TYR A 192 1.15 -12.01 3.87
N GLY A 193 0.65 -13.00 3.15
CA GLY A 193 -0.53 -13.79 3.52
C GLY A 193 -1.83 -13.28 2.87
N ASN A 194 -2.96 -13.81 3.33
CA ASN A 194 -4.30 -13.39 2.93
C ASN A 194 -4.77 -12.32 3.92
N LEU A 195 -4.79 -11.06 3.50
CA LEU A 195 -5.08 -9.93 4.38
C LEU A 195 -6.26 -9.14 3.83
N GLY A 196 -7.07 -8.60 4.73
CA GLY A 196 -8.24 -7.86 4.32
C GLY A 196 -8.66 -6.75 5.27
N VAL A 197 -9.38 -5.81 4.69
CA VAL A 197 -9.94 -4.63 5.37
C VAL A 197 -11.44 -4.59 5.12
N SER A 198 -12.25 -4.38 6.17
CA SER A 198 -13.71 -4.47 6.02
C SER A 198 -14.36 -3.27 5.33
N ASP A 199 -13.65 -2.15 5.23
CA ASP A 199 -14.08 -0.94 4.54
C ASP A 199 -12.92 -0.39 3.68
N GLU A 200 -12.26 0.69 4.10
CA GLU A 200 -11.40 1.52 3.25
C GLU A 200 -9.90 1.36 3.54
N VAL A 201 -9.06 1.47 2.51
CA VAL A 201 -7.60 1.46 2.62
C VAL A 201 -7.06 2.80 2.14
N MET A 202 -6.16 3.40 2.93
CA MET A 202 -5.54 4.68 2.64
C MET A 202 -4.03 4.53 2.61
N LEU A 203 -3.48 4.49 1.40
CA LEU A 203 -2.04 4.51 1.12
C LEU A 203 -1.59 5.96 0.94
N GLN A 204 -0.84 6.50 1.90
CA GLN A 204 -0.66 7.96 1.99
C GLN A 204 0.56 8.50 1.22
N HIS A 205 1.77 7.95 1.41
CA HIS A 205 2.97 8.55 0.78
C HIS A 205 4.11 7.55 0.45
N GLY A 206 4.27 6.46 1.21
CA GLY A 206 5.31 5.45 0.96
C GLY A 206 4.88 4.35 -0.02
N LYS A 207 5.55 3.20 0.03
CA LYS A 207 5.29 2.06 -0.87
C LYS A 207 4.60 0.91 -0.16
N MET A 208 3.36 0.61 -0.51
CA MET A 208 2.68 -0.62 -0.12
C MET A 208 3.02 -1.71 -1.14
N ILE A 209 3.74 -2.75 -0.72
CA ILE A 209 4.07 -3.90 -1.56
C ILE A 209 3.15 -5.07 -1.19
N VAL A 210 2.48 -5.69 -2.16
CA VAL A 210 1.64 -6.86 -1.95
C VAL A 210 2.29 -8.09 -2.60
N SER A 211 2.71 -9.03 -1.75
CA SER A 211 3.31 -10.31 -2.12
C SER A 211 2.41 -11.51 -1.75
N GLY A 212 1.18 -11.24 -1.31
CA GLY A 212 0.12 -12.22 -1.01
C GLY A 212 -1.21 -11.82 -1.66
N ASP A 213 -2.34 -12.09 -1.00
CA ASP A 213 -3.67 -11.64 -1.47
C ASP A 213 -4.21 -10.57 -0.50
N PHE A 214 -4.37 -9.35 -0.99
CA PHE A 214 -4.81 -8.20 -0.19
C PHE A 214 -6.15 -7.67 -0.68
N ARG A 215 -7.18 -7.71 0.18
CA ARG A 215 -8.55 -7.33 -0.18
C ARG A 215 -9.15 -6.22 0.68
N PHE A 216 -10.12 -5.50 0.14
CA PHE A 216 -10.78 -4.39 0.84
C PHE A 216 -12.29 -4.33 0.56
N SER A 217 -13.04 -3.47 1.26
CA SER A 217 -14.51 -3.35 1.14
C SER A 217 -15.27 -4.67 1.44
N GLY A 218 -14.83 -5.40 2.47
CA GLY A 218 -15.34 -6.74 2.80
C GLY A 218 -16.79 -6.86 3.30
N VAL A 219 -17.42 -5.77 3.76
CA VAL A 219 -18.74 -5.86 4.45
C VAL A 219 -19.76 -4.83 3.98
N THR A 220 -19.34 -3.60 3.71
CA THR A 220 -20.26 -2.48 3.46
C THR A 220 -20.59 -2.29 1.99
N ASN A 221 -19.74 -2.81 1.11
CA ASN A 221 -19.68 -2.45 -0.29
C ASN A 221 -19.49 -0.93 -0.51
N LYS A 222 -18.77 -0.25 0.39
CA LYS A 222 -18.63 1.22 0.40
C LYS A 222 -17.19 1.70 0.56
N GLY A 223 -16.24 0.78 0.74
CA GLY A 223 -14.83 1.08 0.89
C GLY A 223 -14.12 1.07 -0.46
N ALA A 224 -13.04 1.83 -0.55
CA ALA A 224 -12.14 1.85 -1.69
C ALA A 224 -10.68 1.70 -1.20
N LEU A 225 -9.78 1.37 -2.13
CA LEU A 225 -8.35 1.55 -1.95
C LEU A 225 -7.94 2.87 -2.56
N GLU A 226 -7.46 3.77 -1.72
CA GLU A 226 -7.08 5.14 -2.09
C GLU A 226 -5.56 5.28 -2.00
N ILE A 227 -4.95 5.65 -3.13
CA ILE A 227 -3.53 5.94 -3.26
C ILE A 227 -3.38 7.45 -3.38
N TYR A 228 -2.91 8.08 -2.31
CA TYR A 228 -2.70 9.52 -2.23
C TYR A 228 -1.37 9.96 -2.84
N ASP A 229 -1.11 11.26 -2.79
CA ASP A 229 0.04 11.92 -3.42
C ASP A 229 1.38 11.33 -2.98
N GLY A 230 2.10 10.74 -3.94
CA GLY A 230 3.39 10.08 -3.75
C GLY A 230 3.31 8.61 -3.33
N GLY A 231 2.12 8.11 -2.96
CA GLY A 231 1.92 6.71 -2.59
C GLY A 231 2.13 5.74 -3.75
N ILE A 232 2.77 4.61 -3.48
CA ILE A 232 3.06 3.57 -4.49
C ILE A 232 2.44 2.24 -4.06
N LEU A 233 1.46 1.75 -4.79
CA LEU A 233 1.03 0.36 -4.71
C LEU A 233 1.89 -0.47 -5.65
N GLU A 234 2.65 -1.42 -5.10
CA GLU A 234 3.44 -2.37 -5.85
C GLU A 234 2.86 -3.78 -5.68
N ILE A 235 2.54 -4.45 -6.77
CA ILE A 235 2.08 -5.85 -6.76
C ILE A 235 3.23 -6.73 -7.27
N GLN A 236 3.62 -7.72 -6.48
CA GLN A 236 4.70 -8.64 -6.82
C GLN A 236 4.19 -9.91 -7.48
N THR A 237 5.09 -10.71 -8.05
CA THR A 237 4.74 -11.98 -8.70
C THR A 237 3.91 -12.86 -7.77
N GLY A 238 2.77 -13.35 -8.26
CA GLY A 238 1.78 -14.10 -7.50
C GLY A 238 0.86 -13.27 -6.59
N GLY A 239 1.22 -12.00 -6.35
CA GLY A 239 0.46 -11.06 -5.54
C GLY A 239 -0.87 -10.68 -6.18
N ARG A 240 -1.89 -10.47 -5.35
CA ARG A 240 -3.26 -10.09 -5.76
C ARG A 240 -3.75 -8.90 -4.94
N VAL A 241 -4.35 -7.93 -5.62
CA VAL A 241 -5.05 -6.81 -4.98
C VAL A 241 -6.43 -6.69 -5.59
N GLY A 242 -7.48 -6.60 -4.77
CA GLY A 242 -8.82 -6.34 -5.27
C GLY A 242 -9.87 -6.12 -4.19
N PRO A 243 -11.07 -5.67 -4.55
CA PRO A 243 -12.16 -5.55 -3.59
C PRO A 243 -12.75 -6.94 -3.28
N PHE A 244 -13.36 -7.10 -2.12
CA PHE A 244 -14.20 -8.27 -1.80
C PHE A 244 -15.54 -8.22 -2.51
N MET A 245 -16.10 -7.02 -2.65
CA MET A 245 -17.39 -6.79 -3.28
C MET A 245 -17.18 -6.11 -4.63
N PRO A 246 -17.91 -6.51 -5.67
CA PRO A 246 -17.63 -6.02 -7.02
C PRO A 246 -18.06 -4.56 -7.17
N GLU A 247 -19.28 -4.24 -6.79
CA GLU A 247 -19.78 -2.87 -6.93
C GLU A 247 -19.28 -1.95 -5.81
N ASN A 248 -19.64 -0.68 -5.84
CA ASN A 248 -19.44 0.24 -4.74
C ASN A 248 -20.69 1.10 -4.59
N ASN A 249 -21.39 0.92 -3.49
CA ASN A 249 -22.65 1.59 -3.17
C ASN A 249 -22.48 3.10 -2.86
N LYS A 250 -21.25 3.62 -2.85
CA LYS A 250 -20.95 5.04 -2.83
C LYS A 250 -20.58 5.58 -4.23
N ASN A 251 -20.75 4.84 -5.32
CA ASN A 251 -20.40 5.34 -6.66
C ASN A 251 -18.96 5.94 -6.69
N VAL A 252 -18.05 5.30 -5.96
CA VAL A 252 -16.60 5.57 -5.98
C VAL A 252 -15.92 4.33 -6.54
N TYR A 253 -14.93 4.51 -7.42
CA TYR A 253 -14.16 3.39 -7.95
C TYR A 253 -13.61 2.48 -6.84
N ASN A 254 -13.46 1.18 -7.12
CA ASN A 254 -12.86 0.28 -6.14
C ASN A 254 -11.44 0.75 -5.79
N ILE A 255 -10.69 1.25 -6.78
CA ILE A 255 -9.33 1.76 -6.61
C ILE A 255 -9.24 3.18 -7.17
N ASN A 256 -8.70 4.10 -6.38
CA ASN A 256 -8.52 5.50 -6.76
C ASN A 256 -7.06 5.88 -6.59
N VAL A 257 -6.44 6.35 -7.66
CA VAL A 257 -5.07 6.83 -7.69
C VAL A 257 -5.09 8.33 -7.89
N TYR A 258 -4.79 9.05 -6.82
CA TYR A 258 -4.73 10.51 -6.83
C TYR A 258 -3.40 10.99 -7.41
N ARG A 259 -3.24 12.29 -7.56
CA ARG A 259 -2.08 12.90 -8.23
C ARG A 259 -0.75 12.35 -7.71
N ASN A 260 0.18 12.02 -8.61
CA ASN A 260 1.49 11.39 -8.32
C ASN A 260 1.44 10.01 -7.63
N GLY A 261 0.25 9.49 -7.32
CA GLY A 261 0.08 8.12 -6.88
C GLY A 261 0.48 7.15 -8.01
N VAL A 262 0.99 5.99 -7.63
CA VAL A 262 1.50 5.00 -8.58
C VAL A 262 0.88 3.64 -8.29
N ILE A 263 0.40 2.98 -9.35
CA ILE A 263 0.26 1.53 -9.38
C ILE A 263 1.43 0.98 -10.18
N GLN A 264 2.15 0.02 -9.62
CA GLN A 264 3.13 -0.73 -10.37
C GLN A 264 3.05 -2.22 -10.10
N ALA A 265 3.45 -3.00 -11.09
CA ALA A 265 3.69 -4.42 -10.93
C ALA A 265 5.18 -4.70 -11.10
N GLY A 266 5.78 -5.37 -10.12
CA GLY A 266 7.23 -5.45 -10.00
C GLY A 266 7.88 -4.08 -9.72
N SER A 267 9.21 -4.07 -9.73
CA SER A 267 10.06 -2.88 -9.63
C SER A 267 11.36 -3.08 -10.42
N PRO A 268 12.15 -2.03 -10.72
CA PRO A 268 13.46 -2.20 -11.33
C PRO A 268 14.37 -3.18 -10.56
N GLU A 269 14.27 -3.16 -9.23
CA GLU A 269 15.09 -3.97 -8.34
C GLU A 269 14.53 -5.39 -8.14
N ARG A 270 13.22 -5.56 -8.34
CA ARG A 270 12.52 -6.85 -8.27
C ARG A 270 11.45 -6.92 -9.36
N PRO A 271 11.86 -7.17 -10.63
CA PRO A 271 10.92 -7.28 -11.72
C PRO A 271 10.07 -8.55 -11.58
N LEU A 272 8.88 -8.53 -12.18
CA LEU A 272 8.01 -9.69 -12.22
C LEU A 272 8.71 -10.86 -12.93
N THR A 273 8.66 -12.04 -12.32
CA THR A 273 9.09 -13.32 -12.92
C THR A 273 7.91 -14.23 -13.26
N GLY A 274 6.69 -13.75 -13.00
CA GLY A 274 5.41 -14.37 -13.30
C GLY A 274 4.29 -13.35 -13.04
N ASP A 275 3.06 -13.72 -13.37
CA ASP A 275 1.93 -12.80 -13.32
C ASP A 275 1.67 -12.22 -11.90
N ALA A 276 1.28 -10.95 -11.87
CA ALA A 276 0.72 -10.24 -10.73
C ALA A 276 -0.73 -9.83 -11.07
N TYR A 277 -1.62 -9.72 -10.08
CA TYR A 277 -3.06 -9.59 -10.34
C TYR A 277 -3.66 -8.34 -9.71
N LEU A 278 -4.24 -7.48 -10.55
CA LEU A 278 -5.10 -6.37 -10.15
C LEU A 278 -6.55 -6.75 -10.48
N LEU A 279 -7.29 -7.13 -9.46
CA LEU A 279 -8.68 -7.53 -9.57
C LEU A 279 -9.60 -6.33 -9.32
N LEU A 280 -10.53 -6.10 -10.23
CA LEU A 280 -11.52 -5.04 -10.18
C LEU A 280 -12.92 -5.63 -10.06
N GLY A 281 -13.86 -4.86 -9.53
CA GLY A 281 -15.24 -5.30 -9.48
C GLY A 281 -15.87 -5.43 -10.86
N PHE A 282 -16.62 -6.51 -11.07
CA PHE A 282 -17.45 -6.69 -12.26
C PHE A 282 -18.85 -6.16 -12.02
N GLY A 283 -19.33 -5.22 -12.83
CA GLY A 283 -20.68 -4.69 -12.68
C GLY A 283 -21.12 -3.82 -13.86
N ASN A 284 -22.28 -3.19 -13.73
CA ASN A 284 -22.83 -2.32 -14.76
C ASN A 284 -22.22 -0.91 -14.67
N ASN A 285 -21.58 -0.45 -15.75
CA ASN A 285 -20.87 0.83 -15.81
C ASN A 285 -21.63 1.93 -16.58
N GLU A 286 -22.96 1.87 -16.63
CA GLU A 286 -23.78 3.00 -17.14
C GLU A 286 -23.57 4.25 -16.27
N THR A 287 -23.43 4.05 -14.95
CA THR A 287 -23.00 5.10 -14.02
C THR A 287 -21.54 4.90 -13.66
N LEU A 288 -20.72 5.91 -13.95
CA LEU A 288 -19.29 5.90 -13.66
C LEU A 288 -19.03 5.89 -12.14
N GLY A 289 -17.91 5.29 -11.73
CA GLY A 289 -17.53 5.15 -10.33
C GLY A 289 -18.19 3.99 -9.59
N HIS A 290 -19.04 3.16 -10.21
CA HIS A 290 -19.62 2.01 -9.51
C HIS A 290 -18.65 0.84 -9.31
N THR A 291 -17.73 0.65 -10.24
CA THR A 291 -16.70 -0.40 -10.18
C THR A 291 -15.41 0.14 -10.76
N GLY A 292 -14.31 -0.57 -10.54
CA GLY A 292 -13.11 -0.41 -11.36
C GLY A 292 -12.02 0.46 -10.75
N LEU A 293 -11.28 1.11 -11.64
CA LEU A 293 -10.08 1.89 -11.32
C LEU A 293 -10.18 3.31 -11.87
N TYR A 294 -9.86 4.29 -11.05
CA TYR A 294 -9.65 5.68 -11.47
C TYR A 294 -8.21 6.09 -11.20
N THR A 295 -7.60 6.75 -12.18
CA THR A 295 -6.26 7.33 -12.08
C THR A 295 -6.34 8.80 -12.50
N ALA A 296 -6.02 9.70 -11.58
CA ALA A 296 -6.08 11.14 -11.78
C ALA A 296 -4.94 11.61 -12.70
N VAL A 297 -5.05 12.82 -13.26
CA VAL A 297 -3.92 13.48 -13.94
C VAL A 297 -2.66 13.45 -13.06
N GLY A 298 -1.60 12.84 -13.59
CA GLY A 298 -0.27 12.76 -12.95
C GLY A 298 -0.05 11.57 -12.06
N SER A 299 -1.07 10.74 -11.87
CA SER A 299 -0.86 9.37 -11.43
C SER A 299 -0.11 8.58 -12.52
N MET A 300 0.48 7.46 -12.12
CA MET A 300 1.23 6.59 -13.01
C MET A 300 0.77 5.14 -12.86
N MET A 301 0.81 4.40 -13.96
CA MET A 301 0.68 2.94 -13.95
C MET A 301 1.82 2.33 -14.76
N ARG A 302 2.55 1.38 -14.17
CA ARG A 302 3.78 0.81 -14.74
C ARG A 302 3.90 -0.69 -14.50
N VAL A 303 4.66 -1.36 -15.37
CA VAL A 303 5.03 -2.76 -15.20
C VAL A 303 6.53 -2.88 -15.38
N TYR A 304 7.17 -3.58 -14.44
CA TYR A 304 8.56 -3.97 -14.50
C TYR A 304 8.61 -5.48 -14.59
N SER A 305 8.89 -6.02 -15.77
CA SER A 305 8.86 -7.45 -16.05
C SER A 305 10.22 -7.95 -16.51
N SER A 306 10.59 -9.16 -16.08
CA SER A 306 11.77 -9.85 -16.63
C SER A 306 11.52 -10.39 -18.04
N ASP A 307 10.26 -10.71 -18.34
CA ASP A 307 9.78 -11.15 -19.65
C ASP A 307 8.30 -10.73 -19.79
N PRO A 308 8.01 -9.60 -20.46
CA PRO A 308 6.65 -9.06 -20.55
C PRO A 308 5.68 -9.95 -21.32
N THR A 309 6.14 -11.04 -21.95
CA THR A 309 5.27 -12.02 -22.61
C THR A 309 4.80 -13.14 -21.66
N GLN A 310 5.50 -13.35 -20.54
CA GLN A 310 5.23 -14.43 -19.58
C GLN A 310 4.94 -13.93 -18.15
N ALA A 311 5.45 -12.76 -17.79
CA ALA A 311 5.34 -12.17 -16.47
C ALA A 311 4.66 -10.80 -16.58
N ARG A 312 3.33 -10.77 -16.39
CA ARG A 312 2.50 -9.61 -16.72
C ARG A 312 1.81 -9.06 -15.48
N LEU A 313 1.35 -7.82 -15.59
CA LEU A 313 0.21 -7.40 -14.77
C LEU A 313 -1.08 -7.87 -15.43
N VAL A 314 -1.82 -8.74 -14.76
CA VAL A 314 -3.15 -9.19 -15.16
C VAL A 314 -4.18 -8.29 -14.49
N VAL A 315 -4.89 -7.50 -15.30
CA VAL A 315 -6.01 -6.68 -14.86
C VAL A 315 -7.30 -7.40 -15.24
N SER A 316 -8.05 -7.86 -14.25
CA SER A 316 -9.22 -8.72 -14.46
C SER A 316 -10.32 -8.46 -13.44
N ALA A 317 -11.45 -9.15 -13.58
CA ALA A 317 -12.56 -9.07 -12.63
C ALA A 317 -12.31 -9.93 -11.37
N THR A 318 -12.89 -9.55 -10.24
CA THR A 318 -13.01 -10.47 -9.08
C THR A 318 -13.71 -11.78 -9.46
N ALA A 319 -14.65 -11.71 -10.43
CA ALA A 319 -15.32 -12.86 -11.02
C ALA A 319 -14.36 -13.87 -11.66
N SER A 320 -13.17 -13.46 -12.11
CA SER A 320 -12.20 -14.35 -12.76
C SER A 320 -11.58 -15.38 -11.80
N VAL A 321 -11.80 -15.21 -10.49
CA VAL A 321 -11.29 -16.14 -9.48
C VAL A 321 -12.39 -17.12 -9.14
N ALA A 322 -12.18 -18.40 -9.46
CA ALA A 322 -13.06 -19.47 -9.04
C ALA A 322 -13.20 -19.47 -7.51
N ASP A 323 -14.43 -19.63 -7.02
CA ASP A 323 -14.78 -19.58 -5.60
C ASP A 323 -14.39 -18.29 -4.88
N PHE A 324 -14.37 -17.15 -5.59
CA PHE A 324 -14.17 -15.86 -4.93
C PHE A 324 -15.26 -15.61 -3.89
N ARG A 325 -14.86 -15.23 -2.68
CA ARG A 325 -15.75 -14.99 -1.54
C ARG A 325 -15.56 -13.59 -0.97
N ASP A 326 -16.64 -13.04 -0.44
CA ASP A 326 -16.64 -11.76 0.26
C ASP A 326 -16.11 -11.88 1.70
N GLY A 327 -16.15 -10.77 2.45
CA GLY A 327 -15.77 -10.76 3.85
C GLY A 327 -16.75 -11.49 4.79
N LEU A 328 -17.88 -11.99 4.30
CA LEU A 328 -18.85 -12.79 5.05
C LEU A 328 -18.77 -14.29 4.69
N GLY A 329 -17.91 -14.65 3.72
CA GLY A 329 -17.74 -16.02 3.22
C GLY A 329 -18.73 -16.41 2.12
N GLU A 330 -19.53 -15.48 1.63
CA GLU A 330 -20.50 -15.70 0.55
C GLU A 330 -19.78 -15.68 -0.80
N LEU A 331 -20.22 -16.55 -1.72
CA LEU A 331 -19.68 -16.57 -3.09
C LEU A 331 -20.05 -15.28 -3.82
N VAL A 332 -19.09 -14.73 -4.55
CA VAL A 332 -19.22 -13.48 -5.29
C VAL A 332 -18.70 -13.64 -6.70
N GLY A 333 -19.51 -13.22 -7.66
CA GLY A 333 -19.19 -13.30 -9.08
C GLY A 333 -19.41 -14.70 -9.66
N ASN A 334 -19.29 -14.78 -10.98
CA ASN A 334 -19.36 -16.03 -11.73
C ASN A 334 -18.20 -16.02 -12.74
N PRO A 335 -17.24 -16.95 -12.69
CA PRO A 335 -16.11 -16.96 -13.63
C PRO A 335 -16.54 -17.14 -15.08
N ASP A 336 -17.70 -17.76 -15.32
CA ASP A 336 -18.23 -17.97 -16.67
C ASP A 336 -18.96 -16.73 -17.24
N VAL A 337 -19.03 -15.62 -16.48
CA VAL A 337 -19.67 -14.40 -16.97
C VAL A 337 -18.81 -13.76 -18.06
N MET A 338 -19.46 -13.30 -19.12
CA MET A 338 -18.83 -12.51 -20.17
C MET A 338 -19.15 -11.04 -19.94
N ALA A 339 -18.18 -10.15 -20.13
CA ALA A 339 -18.49 -8.73 -20.27
C ALA A 339 -19.35 -8.52 -21.53
N SER A 340 -20.24 -7.53 -21.49
CA SER A 340 -21.14 -7.22 -22.60
C SER A 340 -21.69 -5.81 -22.42
N GLY A 341 -21.64 -4.99 -23.48
CA GLY A 341 -22.03 -3.58 -23.40
C GLY A 341 -21.33 -2.89 -22.23
N LYS A 342 -22.10 -2.34 -21.28
CA LYS A 342 -21.55 -1.68 -20.07
C LYS A 342 -21.30 -2.61 -18.89
N ASP A 343 -21.66 -3.87 -18.97
CA ASP A 343 -21.38 -4.86 -17.93
C ASP A 343 -19.94 -5.36 -18.10
N GLY A 344 -19.14 -5.22 -17.04
CA GLY A 344 -17.72 -5.59 -17.02
C GLY A 344 -16.91 -4.79 -16.01
N ILE A 345 -15.59 -4.84 -16.14
CA ILE A 345 -14.71 -3.90 -15.46
C ILE A 345 -14.58 -2.62 -16.29
N ALA A 346 -14.37 -1.50 -15.60
CA ALA A 346 -14.11 -0.19 -16.21
C ALA A 346 -12.93 0.51 -15.52
N MET A 347 -12.23 1.32 -16.28
CA MET A 347 -11.00 1.98 -15.89
C MET A 347 -10.94 3.38 -16.52
N GLN A 348 -10.51 4.35 -15.74
CA GLN A 348 -10.25 5.71 -16.19
C GLN A 348 -8.78 6.08 -16.03
N PHE A 349 -8.13 6.31 -17.16
CA PHE A 349 -6.74 6.69 -17.30
C PHE A 349 -6.61 8.18 -17.61
N GLY A 350 -6.67 8.99 -16.56
CA GLY A 350 -6.35 10.42 -16.61
C GLY A 350 -4.85 10.71 -16.47
N GLY A 351 -4.07 9.77 -15.93
CA GLY A 351 -2.64 9.91 -15.67
C GLY A 351 -1.71 9.47 -16.81
N ASP A 352 -0.42 9.40 -16.51
CA ASP A 352 0.62 8.86 -17.40
C ASP A 352 0.67 7.33 -17.25
N VAL A 353 -0.12 6.65 -18.08
CA VAL A 353 -0.24 5.20 -18.09
C VAL A 353 0.65 4.64 -19.19
N GLN A 354 1.75 4.02 -18.79
CA GLN A 354 2.73 3.40 -19.69
C GLN A 354 2.79 1.91 -19.40
N LEU A 355 2.22 1.12 -20.30
CA LEU A 355 2.07 -0.31 -20.12
C LEU A 355 3.06 -1.07 -20.99
N ASP A 356 3.82 -1.96 -20.35
CA ASP A 356 4.71 -2.93 -21.02
C ASP A 356 4.56 -4.29 -20.32
N GLY A 357 3.73 -5.17 -20.89
CA GLY A 357 3.41 -6.48 -20.30
C GLY A 357 2.15 -6.46 -19.42
N VAL A 358 0.99 -6.19 -20.05
CA VAL A 358 -0.32 -6.19 -19.37
C VAL A 358 -1.29 -7.11 -20.08
N HIS A 359 -2.11 -7.83 -19.32
CA HIS A 359 -3.24 -8.58 -19.83
C HIS A 359 -4.55 -8.02 -19.27
N PHE A 360 -5.46 -7.62 -20.14
CA PHE A 360 -6.79 -7.15 -19.78
C PHE A 360 -7.85 -8.20 -20.07
N ASP A 361 -8.70 -8.51 -19.10
CA ASP A 361 -9.84 -9.41 -19.30
C ASP A 361 -11.10 -8.89 -18.56
N TYR A 362 -12.29 -9.34 -18.98
CA TYR A 362 -13.60 -8.90 -18.47
C TYR A 362 -13.91 -7.40 -18.67
N VAL A 363 -13.22 -6.71 -19.58
CA VAL A 363 -13.40 -5.29 -19.87
C VAL A 363 -14.72 -5.05 -20.60
N SER A 364 -15.50 -4.09 -20.08
CA SER A 364 -16.73 -3.60 -20.72
C SER A 364 -16.45 -2.80 -22.00
N GLU A 365 -17.45 -2.60 -22.85
CA GLU A 365 -17.35 -1.75 -24.04
C GLU A 365 -17.05 -0.29 -23.66
N GLY A 366 -15.96 0.25 -24.19
CA GLY A 366 -15.40 1.54 -23.80
C GLY A 366 -14.88 1.57 -22.36
N GLY A 367 -14.68 0.41 -21.73
CA GLY A 367 -14.24 0.26 -20.35
C GLY A 367 -12.83 0.75 -20.08
N ILE A 368 -11.98 0.94 -21.09
CA ILE A 368 -10.66 1.58 -20.96
C ILE A 368 -10.76 3.01 -21.49
N ALA A 369 -11.05 3.94 -20.58
CA ALA A 369 -11.19 5.35 -20.92
C ALA A 369 -9.84 6.07 -20.78
N THR A 370 -9.35 6.71 -21.83
CA THR A 370 -8.05 7.43 -21.83
C THR A 370 -8.24 8.93 -22.08
N ALA A 371 -7.43 9.76 -21.42
CA ALA A 371 -7.44 11.21 -21.65
C ALA A 371 -6.94 11.58 -23.06
N ASP A 372 -5.89 10.89 -23.54
CA ASP A 372 -5.40 10.94 -24.91
C ASP A 372 -5.55 9.57 -25.55
N VAL A 373 -6.34 9.49 -26.62
CA VAL A 373 -6.58 8.25 -27.38
C VAL A 373 -5.31 7.71 -28.06
N ASN A 374 -4.26 8.53 -28.17
CA ASN A 374 -2.96 8.08 -28.69
C ASN A 374 -2.09 7.40 -27.63
N THR A 375 -2.42 7.51 -26.33
CA THR A 375 -1.63 6.89 -25.24
C THR A 375 -1.43 5.40 -25.48
N GLN A 376 -2.45 4.71 -26.01
CA GLN A 376 -2.38 3.27 -26.33
C GLN A 376 -1.31 2.92 -27.37
N LYS A 377 -0.92 3.85 -28.25
CA LYS A 377 0.12 3.59 -29.28
C LYS A 377 1.51 3.38 -28.67
N GLY A 378 1.73 3.89 -27.46
CA GLY A 378 2.97 3.71 -26.73
C GLY A 378 3.02 2.41 -25.92
N TRP A 379 1.89 1.72 -25.77
CA TRP A 379 1.81 0.50 -24.98
C TRP A 379 2.43 -0.69 -25.72
N LYS A 380 3.10 -1.57 -24.97
CA LYS A 380 3.82 -2.73 -25.49
C LYS A 380 3.36 -3.99 -24.76
N HIS A 381 3.36 -5.11 -25.47
CA HIS A 381 2.97 -6.42 -24.92
C HIS A 381 1.63 -6.38 -24.15
N VAL A 382 0.68 -5.58 -24.64
CA VAL A 382 -0.69 -5.55 -24.12
C VAL A 382 -1.51 -6.61 -24.84
N THR A 383 -2.26 -7.39 -24.08
CA THR A 383 -3.07 -8.49 -24.60
C THR A 383 -4.47 -8.45 -23.99
N PHE A 384 -5.44 -9.00 -24.71
CA PHE A 384 -6.85 -8.99 -24.32
C PHE A 384 -7.38 -10.43 -24.24
N GLY A 385 -8.02 -10.75 -23.12
CA GLY A 385 -8.65 -12.04 -22.86
C GLY A 385 -9.99 -12.21 -23.59
N THR A 386 -10.55 -13.42 -23.48
CA THR A 386 -11.77 -13.80 -24.19
C THR A 386 -13.05 -13.34 -23.52
N HIS A 387 -13.01 -12.93 -22.24
CA HIS A 387 -14.21 -12.50 -21.50
C HIS A 387 -14.55 -11.02 -21.71
N ASN A 388 -13.78 -10.30 -22.53
CA ASN A 388 -14.03 -8.91 -22.88
C ASN A 388 -15.31 -8.75 -23.72
N ALA A 389 -15.95 -7.57 -23.62
CA ALA A 389 -17.24 -7.30 -24.27
C ALA A 389 -17.19 -7.24 -25.80
N GLY A 390 -16.00 -7.20 -26.38
CA GLY A 390 -15.80 -7.11 -27.82
C GLY A 390 -14.32 -7.12 -28.21
N PRO A 391 -14.02 -6.88 -29.50
CA PRO A 391 -12.64 -6.74 -29.96
C PRO A 391 -11.94 -5.55 -29.29
N GLU A 392 -10.60 -5.56 -29.33
CA GLU A 392 -9.74 -4.53 -28.70
C GLU A 392 -10.24 -3.10 -28.93
N ASP A 393 -10.50 -2.71 -30.18
CA ASP A 393 -10.93 -1.35 -30.53
C ASP A 393 -12.22 -0.91 -29.83
N SER A 394 -13.13 -1.84 -29.50
CA SER A 394 -14.39 -1.51 -28.81
C SER A 394 -14.22 -1.35 -27.30
N LEU A 395 -13.09 -1.79 -26.74
CA LEU A 395 -12.84 -1.68 -25.30
C LEU A 395 -12.37 -0.28 -24.91
N PHE A 396 -11.86 0.49 -25.88
CA PHE A 396 -11.35 1.83 -25.63
C PHE A 396 -12.43 2.91 -25.79
N SER A 397 -12.35 3.92 -24.94
CA SER A 397 -13.13 5.14 -25.09
C SER A 397 -12.29 6.37 -24.78
N LYS A 398 -12.74 7.53 -25.28
CA LYS A 398 -12.24 8.81 -24.79
C LYS A 398 -12.78 9.03 -23.38
N LEU A 399 -11.94 9.52 -22.48
CA LEU A 399 -12.37 9.93 -21.15
C LEU A 399 -13.54 10.92 -21.26
N ALA A 400 -14.69 10.51 -20.72
CA ALA A 400 -15.94 11.26 -20.82
C ALA A 400 -15.99 12.49 -19.88
N VAL A 401 -14.99 12.66 -19.02
CA VAL A 401 -15.01 13.56 -17.88
C VAL A 401 -13.68 14.25 -17.63
N ASP A 402 -13.70 15.27 -16.77
CA ASP A 402 -12.50 15.96 -16.33
C ASP A 402 -11.53 14.98 -15.64
N PRO A 403 -10.30 14.79 -16.16
CA PRO A 403 -9.32 13.89 -15.57
C PRO A 403 -8.76 14.36 -14.21
N ASN A 404 -9.09 15.58 -13.77
CA ASN A 404 -8.78 16.12 -12.42
C ASN A 404 -9.98 16.06 -11.47
N SER A 405 -11.06 15.42 -11.87
CA SER A 405 -12.25 15.22 -11.06
C SER A 405 -12.42 13.73 -10.78
N TYR A 406 -12.75 13.39 -9.54
CA TYR A 406 -13.09 12.02 -9.16
C TYR A 406 -14.59 11.95 -8.82
N TYR A 407 -15.13 10.74 -8.87
CA TYR A 407 -16.53 10.47 -8.54
C TYR A 407 -16.72 10.27 -7.05
N HIS A 408 -17.72 10.94 -6.49
CA HIS A 408 -18.07 10.83 -5.09
C HIS A 408 -19.50 10.31 -4.87
N ALA A 409 -19.79 9.91 -3.63
CA ALA A 409 -21.03 9.31 -3.09
C ALA A 409 -22.38 9.88 -3.49
N ARG A 410 -22.45 11.00 -4.21
CA ARG A 410 -23.70 11.60 -4.69
C ARG A 410 -23.78 11.63 -6.22
N ASN A 411 -22.97 10.82 -6.89
CA ASN A 411 -22.85 10.82 -8.35
C ASN A 411 -22.44 12.19 -8.90
N ASP A 412 -21.72 12.97 -8.09
CA ASP A 412 -21.18 14.28 -8.43
C ASP A 412 -19.66 14.22 -8.57
N GLN A 413 -19.15 14.98 -9.53
CA GLN A 413 -17.72 15.23 -9.66
C GLN A 413 -17.27 16.21 -8.60
N GLN A 414 -16.22 15.84 -7.89
CA GLN A 414 -15.56 16.68 -6.91
C GLN A 414 -14.11 16.90 -7.33
N SER A 415 -13.56 18.03 -6.91
CA SER A 415 -12.16 18.36 -7.13
C SER A 415 -11.26 17.32 -6.47
N GLU A 416 -10.49 16.59 -7.28
CA GLU A 416 -9.43 15.73 -6.75
C GLU A 416 -8.44 16.59 -5.94
N TRP A 417 -7.99 17.70 -6.52
CA TRP A 417 -7.07 18.63 -5.88
C TRP A 417 -7.52 19.12 -4.49
N GLY A 418 -8.78 19.53 -4.34
CA GLY A 418 -9.29 20.04 -3.07
C GLY A 418 -9.28 18.99 -1.95
N LEU A 419 -9.50 17.72 -2.29
CA LEU A 419 -9.48 16.64 -1.30
C LEU A 419 -8.08 16.16 -1.04
N THR A 420 -7.25 16.04 -2.07
CA THR A 420 -5.83 15.73 -1.91
C THR A 420 -5.18 16.80 -1.04
N GLU A 421 -5.41 18.09 -1.28
CA GLU A 421 -4.90 19.15 -0.41
C GLU A 421 -5.47 19.08 1.02
N THR A 422 -6.76 18.79 1.20
CA THR A 422 -7.36 18.66 2.55
C THR A 422 -6.78 17.46 3.31
N ALA A 423 -6.67 16.31 2.65
CA ALA A 423 -6.07 15.10 3.20
C ALA A 423 -4.58 15.35 3.53
N MET A 424 -3.81 15.89 2.57
CA MET A 424 -2.40 16.21 2.74
C MET A 424 -2.15 17.33 3.75
N ALA A 425 -3.05 18.30 3.90
CA ALA A 425 -2.95 19.35 4.93
C ALA A 425 -3.09 18.75 6.33
N SER A 426 -4.00 17.80 6.53
CA SER A 426 -4.11 17.09 7.80
C SER A 426 -2.85 16.27 8.11
N MET A 427 -2.26 15.65 7.08
CA MET A 427 -1.01 14.86 7.18
C MET A 427 0.22 15.76 7.40
N ARG A 428 0.25 16.96 6.81
CA ARG A 428 1.37 17.93 6.92
C ARG A 428 1.72 18.26 8.38
N SER A 429 0.73 18.41 9.25
CA SER A 429 0.96 18.67 10.68
C SER A 429 1.73 17.55 11.41
N TYR A 430 1.62 16.31 10.93
CA TYR A 430 2.37 15.15 11.44
C TYR A 430 3.73 15.01 10.74
N LEU A 431 3.81 15.31 9.44
CA LEU A 431 5.07 15.36 8.69
C LEU A 431 6.04 16.38 9.31
N GLU A 432 5.54 17.53 9.76
CA GLU A 432 6.32 18.57 10.45
C GLU A 432 6.94 18.10 11.78
N GLN A 433 6.33 17.10 12.43
CA GLN A 433 6.82 16.51 13.68
C GLN A 433 7.80 15.35 13.46
N SER A 434 7.70 14.63 12.33
CA SER A 434 8.49 13.42 12.05
C SER A 434 9.64 13.62 11.06
N ASP A 435 9.59 14.63 10.18
CA ASP A 435 10.66 14.99 9.25
C ASP A 435 10.77 16.52 9.10
N PRO A 436 11.62 17.21 9.90
CA PRO A 436 11.73 18.67 9.87
C PRO A 436 12.33 19.23 8.57
N PHE A 437 12.83 18.37 7.67
CA PHE A 437 13.62 18.79 6.51
C PHE A 437 12.78 19.20 5.29
N HIS A 438 11.49 18.83 5.21
CA HIS A 438 10.51 19.26 4.19
C HIS A 438 11.12 19.63 2.84
N LEU A 439 11.59 18.63 2.08
CA LEU A 439 12.03 18.87 0.70
C LEU A 439 10.80 19.05 -0.19
N ARG A 440 10.46 20.31 -0.50
CA ARG A 440 9.44 20.62 -1.52
C ARG A 440 10.09 20.63 -2.89
N THR A 441 9.47 19.93 -3.82
CA THR A 441 9.94 19.74 -5.20
C THR A 441 8.90 20.18 -6.22
N LEU A 442 8.09 21.18 -5.89
CA LEU A 442 7.28 21.86 -6.89
C LEU A 442 8.23 22.76 -7.70
N PRO A 443 8.37 22.56 -9.02
CA PRO A 443 9.02 23.53 -9.88
C PRO A 443 8.31 24.89 -9.71
N GLU A 444 9.06 26.00 -9.69
CA GLU A 444 8.49 27.36 -9.57
C GLU A 444 7.55 27.72 -10.73
N ASN A 445 7.55 26.90 -11.77
CA ASN A 445 6.87 27.04 -13.05
C ASN A 445 5.77 25.98 -13.26
N THR A 446 5.23 25.39 -12.19
CA THR A 446 3.98 24.61 -12.29
C THR A 446 2.83 25.51 -12.72
N GLU A 447 2.41 25.38 -13.98
CA GLU A 447 1.23 26.08 -14.50
C GLU A 447 -0.04 25.47 -13.87
N LEU A 448 -0.82 26.32 -13.18
CA LEU A 448 -2.13 25.95 -12.66
C LEU A 448 -3.15 26.13 -13.80
N LYS A 449 -3.85 25.06 -14.15
CA LYS A 449 -4.94 25.11 -15.10
C LYS A 449 -6.26 25.20 -14.36
N SER A 450 -7.15 26.08 -14.82
CA SER A 450 -8.55 26.03 -14.41
C SER A 450 -9.21 24.84 -15.09
N VAL A 451 -9.79 23.92 -14.31
CA VAL A 451 -10.45 22.72 -14.83
C VAL A 451 -11.86 22.63 -14.24
N GLY A 452 -12.81 22.21 -15.08
CA GLY A 452 -14.24 22.34 -14.81
C GLY A 452 -14.81 23.69 -15.25
N ASP A 453 -16.13 23.82 -15.14
CA ASP A 453 -16.92 24.96 -15.59
C ASP A 453 -17.80 25.54 -14.47
N GLY A 454 -18.16 26.82 -14.61
CA GLY A 454 -19.01 27.52 -13.65
C GLY A 454 -18.48 27.48 -12.21
N ARG A 455 -19.35 27.18 -11.23
CA ARG A 455 -18.97 27.13 -9.80
C ARG A 455 -18.17 25.88 -9.41
N LYS A 456 -17.95 24.96 -10.34
CA LYS A 456 -17.18 23.73 -10.12
C LYS A 456 -15.74 23.86 -10.62
N ALA A 457 -15.40 24.99 -11.27
CA ALA A 457 -14.05 25.24 -11.75
C ALA A 457 -13.05 25.32 -10.58
N ILE A 458 -11.97 24.58 -10.69
CA ILE A 458 -10.86 24.53 -9.73
C ILE A 458 -9.54 24.85 -10.42
N GLN A 459 -8.61 25.45 -9.68
CA GLN A 459 -7.24 25.64 -10.14
C GLN A 459 -6.42 24.42 -9.72
N THR A 460 -5.85 23.69 -10.68
CA THR A 460 -5.11 22.45 -10.41
C THR A 460 -3.77 22.45 -11.16
N PRO A 461 -2.67 21.97 -10.53
CA PRO A 461 -1.45 21.63 -11.26
C PRO A 461 -1.75 20.67 -12.41
N VAL A 462 -1.30 20.95 -13.62
CA VAL A 462 -1.29 19.92 -14.66
C VAL A 462 -0.21 18.90 -14.28
N ALA A 463 -0.45 17.61 -14.47
CA ALA A 463 0.65 16.64 -14.48
C ALA A 463 1.58 17.03 -15.60
N VAL A 464 2.71 17.62 -15.23
CA VAL A 464 3.60 18.15 -16.24
C VAL A 464 4.45 16.98 -16.71
N VAL A 465 4.04 16.36 -17.82
CA VAL A 465 5.01 15.71 -18.68
C VAL A 465 5.76 16.86 -19.37
N PHE A 466 7.03 17.00 -19.04
CA PHE A 466 7.83 18.11 -19.50
C PHE A 466 8.28 17.85 -20.94
N GLU A 467 7.88 18.72 -21.86
CA GLU A 467 8.36 18.70 -23.25
C GLU A 467 9.69 19.44 -23.39
N GLU A 468 9.98 20.33 -22.45
CA GLU A 468 11.19 21.14 -22.39
C GLU A 468 11.91 20.94 -21.06
N PRO A 469 13.25 21.09 -21.01
CA PRO A 469 14.02 21.02 -19.79
C PRO A 469 13.50 21.95 -18.69
N ILE A 470 13.44 21.45 -17.45
CA ILE A 470 13.00 22.23 -16.29
C ILE A 470 14.10 22.44 -15.27
N LEU A 471 13.85 23.40 -14.39
CA LEU A 471 14.66 23.66 -13.20
C LEU A 471 13.88 23.23 -11.96
N VAL A 472 14.43 22.28 -11.21
CA VAL A 472 13.87 21.81 -9.95
C VAL A 472 14.56 22.50 -8.79
N SER A 473 13.80 23.31 -8.06
CA SER A 473 14.27 23.93 -6.82
C SER A 473 13.95 23.03 -5.63
N ILE A 474 14.95 22.78 -4.79
CA ILE A 474 14.77 22.06 -3.53
C ILE A 474 15.02 23.04 -2.38
N LYS A 475 14.17 23.01 -1.35
CA LYS A 475 14.35 23.80 -0.14
C LYS A 475 14.26 22.92 1.10
N THR A 476 14.94 23.32 2.17
CA THR A 476 14.80 22.72 3.50
C THR A 476 14.57 23.82 4.53
N SER A 477 13.69 23.56 5.48
CA SER A 477 13.40 24.46 6.60
C SER A 477 14.43 24.37 7.73
N VAL A 478 15.34 23.40 7.72
CA VAL A 478 16.31 23.19 8.80
C VAL A 478 17.56 24.07 8.60
N PRO A 479 17.81 25.08 9.46
CA PRO A 479 18.97 25.94 9.30
C PRO A 479 20.27 25.15 9.42
N GLY A 480 21.18 25.37 8.47
CA GLY A 480 22.49 24.72 8.40
C GLY A 480 22.48 23.30 7.83
N ALA A 481 21.34 22.80 7.34
CA ALA A 481 21.28 21.54 6.61
C ALA A 481 21.72 21.72 5.15
N ARG A 482 22.45 20.75 4.61
CA ARG A 482 22.85 20.65 3.20
C ARG A 482 22.04 19.57 2.52
N ILE A 483 21.42 19.88 1.40
CA ILE A 483 20.66 18.90 0.62
C ILE A 483 21.64 18.16 -0.30
N ARG A 484 21.48 16.84 -0.39
CA ARG A 484 22.19 15.89 -1.23
C ARG A 484 21.18 15.26 -2.17
N TYR A 485 21.57 15.00 -3.41
CA TYR A 485 20.65 14.42 -4.39
C TYR A 485 21.34 13.49 -5.37
N THR A 486 20.54 12.68 -6.05
CA THR A 486 20.91 11.85 -7.20
C THR A 486 19.76 11.92 -8.21
N THR A 487 20.07 11.79 -9.49
CA THR A 487 19.09 11.85 -10.59
C THR A 487 18.91 10.51 -11.30
N ASP A 488 19.61 9.48 -10.84
CA ASP A 488 19.55 8.12 -11.38
C ASP A 488 18.69 7.18 -10.51
N GLY A 489 18.02 7.72 -9.49
CA GLY A 489 17.22 6.94 -8.55
C GLY A 489 18.01 6.27 -7.42
N THR A 490 19.33 6.42 -7.36
CA THR A 490 20.17 5.82 -6.30
C THR A 490 20.07 6.57 -4.98
N GLU A 491 20.36 5.92 -3.86
CA GLU A 491 20.26 6.54 -2.54
C GLU A 491 21.30 7.67 -2.33
N PRO A 492 20.89 8.91 -1.97
CA PRO A 492 21.84 9.98 -1.70
C PRO A 492 22.70 9.70 -0.45
N THR A 493 24.00 9.87 -0.58
CA THR A 493 25.01 9.70 0.50
C THR A 493 25.66 11.04 0.86
N LYS A 494 26.62 11.03 1.80
CA LYS A 494 27.32 12.27 2.23
C LYS A 494 28.19 12.84 1.11
N THR A 495 28.55 11.98 0.15
CA THR A 495 29.40 12.29 -1.00
C THR A 495 28.60 12.52 -2.28
N SER A 496 27.29 12.30 -2.28
CA SER A 496 26.43 12.65 -3.42
C SER A 496 26.49 14.17 -3.68
N PRO A 497 26.19 14.60 -4.92
CA PRO A 497 26.11 16.02 -5.27
C PRO A 497 25.34 16.85 -4.24
N ALA A 498 25.92 17.97 -3.82
CA ALA A 498 25.22 18.94 -2.99
C ALA A 498 24.29 19.77 -3.87
N TYR A 499 23.08 20.03 -3.39
CA TYR A 499 22.19 20.99 -4.03
C TYR A 499 22.72 22.41 -3.76
N GLU A 500 23.20 23.07 -4.81
CA GLU A 500 23.75 24.43 -4.76
C GLU A 500 22.89 25.45 -5.54
N GLY A 501 21.86 24.97 -6.23
CA GLY A 501 20.94 25.74 -7.04
C GLY A 501 20.00 24.82 -7.82
N PRO A 502 19.03 25.37 -8.57
CA PRO A 502 18.03 24.58 -9.26
C PRO A 502 18.65 23.51 -10.18
N ILE A 503 18.15 22.28 -10.09
CA ILE A 503 18.66 21.14 -10.86
C ILE A 503 17.98 21.14 -12.22
N ARG A 504 18.76 21.21 -13.29
CA ARG A 504 18.23 21.11 -14.65
C ARG A 504 17.95 19.64 -15.00
N LEU A 505 16.69 19.31 -15.26
CA LEU A 505 16.26 18.01 -15.76
C LEU A 505 15.79 18.15 -17.20
N SER A 506 16.15 17.22 -18.06
CA SER A 506 15.79 17.24 -19.49
C SER A 506 15.28 15.89 -20.02
N THR A 507 15.21 14.88 -19.16
CA THR A 507 14.75 13.52 -19.47
C THR A 507 14.06 12.96 -18.24
N THR A 508 13.22 11.94 -18.41
CA THR A 508 12.54 11.27 -17.30
C THR A 508 13.55 10.88 -16.22
N THR A 509 13.36 11.43 -15.02
CA THR A 509 14.35 11.43 -13.94
C THR A 509 13.67 11.09 -12.63
N LYS A 510 14.18 10.07 -11.93
CA LYS A 510 13.86 9.83 -10.52
C LYS A 510 14.86 10.61 -9.67
N LEU A 511 14.42 11.76 -9.16
CA LEU A 511 15.21 12.60 -8.27
C LEU A 511 15.08 12.07 -6.84
N MET A 512 16.17 11.57 -6.27
CA MET A 512 16.26 11.19 -4.87
C MET A 512 16.99 12.28 -4.10
N MET A 513 16.52 12.63 -2.91
CA MET A 513 17.05 13.75 -2.13
C MET A 513 17.10 13.43 -0.65
N LYS A 514 18.15 13.91 0.03
CA LYS A 514 18.26 13.92 1.49
C LYS A 514 18.81 15.23 1.97
N ALA A 515 18.30 15.75 3.06
CA ALA A 515 19.01 16.78 3.81
C ALA A 515 20.01 16.13 4.78
N TYR A 516 21.15 16.78 4.98
CA TYR A 516 22.19 16.36 5.91
C TYR A 516 22.60 17.54 6.79
N LYS A 517 22.64 17.34 8.10
CA LYS A 517 23.19 18.33 9.04
C LYS A 517 24.26 17.69 9.91
N THR A 518 25.43 18.31 9.95
CA THR A 518 26.55 17.87 10.80
C THR A 518 26.10 17.84 12.27
N GLY A 519 26.40 16.74 12.96
CA GLY A 519 25.98 16.51 14.34
C GLY A 519 24.53 16.03 14.53
N VAL A 520 23.71 16.00 13.46
CA VAL A 520 22.32 15.52 13.51
C VAL A 520 22.15 14.23 12.68
N GLY A 521 22.66 14.20 11.45
CA GLY A 521 22.48 13.06 10.54
C GLY A 521 21.74 13.42 9.26
N PHE A 522 21.13 12.42 8.63
CA PHE A 522 20.36 12.56 7.39
C PHE A 522 18.86 12.62 7.66
N SER A 523 18.11 13.29 6.79
CA SER A 523 16.67 13.09 6.64
C SER A 523 16.37 11.70 6.04
N PRO A 524 15.11 11.24 6.10
CA PRO A 524 14.59 10.25 5.17
C PRO A 524 14.85 10.66 3.71
N THR A 525 14.91 9.68 2.81
CA THR A 525 15.03 9.96 1.37
C THR A 525 13.72 10.45 0.82
N THR A 526 13.66 11.67 0.29
CA THR A 526 12.52 12.10 -0.53
C THR A 526 12.77 11.67 -1.98
N SER A 527 11.73 11.16 -2.66
CA SER A 527 11.81 10.77 -4.07
C SER A 527 10.74 11.52 -4.85
N THR A 528 11.09 12.07 -6.00
CA THR A 528 10.13 12.64 -6.97
C THR A 528 10.51 12.17 -8.36
N THR A 529 9.54 11.64 -9.12
CA THR A 529 9.75 11.29 -10.53
C THR A 529 9.27 12.42 -11.41
N TYR A 530 10.17 12.97 -12.22
CA TYR A 530 9.86 13.92 -13.29
C TYR A 530 9.78 13.17 -14.59
N VAL A 531 8.69 13.32 -15.34
CA VAL A 531 8.47 12.60 -16.60
C VAL A 531 8.63 13.57 -17.77
N PHE A 532 9.41 13.18 -18.78
CA PHE A 532 9.60 13.91 -20.04
C PHE A 532 9.10 13.05 -21.21
N LYS A 533 8.65 13.68 -22.30
CA LYS A 533 8.21 12.97 -23.52
C LYS A 533 9.35 12.34 -24.30
#